data_AF-A0A7Y4SJ13-F1
#
_entry.id   AF-A0A7Y4SJ13-F1
#
_cell.length_a   1.000
_cell.length_b   1.000
_cell.length_c   1.000
_cell.angle_alpha   90.00
_cell.angle_beta   90.00
_cell.angle_gamma   90.00
#
_symmetry.space_group_name_H-M   'P 1'
#
loop_
_entity.id
_entity.type
_entity.pdbx_description
1 polymer ?
#
loop_
_entity_poly.entity_id
_entity_poly.type
_entity_poly.pdbx_seq_one_letter_code
_entity_poly.pdbx_strand_id
1 'polypeptide(L)'
;MSIALSADGTTLALGSADEDCLATGVNPPGCTDDRESDTSAGAVSVFVREGTTWTQQGYLKASNTGAGDWFGLRVALSGDGNALAVSAIYEAGAGRGTGSRQDDDTAPESGAVYFFTRSDGAWKQEAYIKASNADEFDQFGGALAMSRDGRTMVAGARGEDSAAAGNQADNSLDESGAVYVFTR
;
A
#
# COMPACT_ATOMS: atom_id res chain seq x y z
N MET A 1 -2.62 10.04 -7.80
CA MET A 1 -3.77 9.20 -8.18
C MET A 1 -3.29 7.89 -8.82
N SER A 2 -3.90 6.76 -8.50
CA SER A 2 -3.59 5.43 -9.07
C SER A 2 -4.86 4.65 -9.41
N ILE A 3 -4.76 3.63 -10.28
CA ILE A 3 -5.90 2.85 -10.77
C ILE A 3 -5.50 1.40 -11.08
N ALA A 4 -6.37 0.45 -10.73
CA ALA A 4 -6.25 -0.96 -11.14
C ALA A 4 -7.62 -1.58 -11.40
N LEU A 5 -7.71 -2.44 -12.42
CA LEU A 5 -8.93 -3.13 -12.83
C LEU A 5 -8.69 -4.64 -12.83
N SER A 6 -9.66 -5.42 -12.34
CA SER A 6 -9.61 -6.89 -12.38
C SER A 6 -9.65 -7.41 -13.81
N ALA A 7 -9.23 -8.65 -14.03
CA ALA A 7 -9.08 -9.22 -15.36
C ALA A 7 -10.43 -9.38 -16.10
N ASP A 8 -11.52 -9.57 -15.35
CA ASP A 8 -12.89 -9.62 -15.87
C ASP A 8 -13.53 -8.22 -16.04
N GLY A 9 -12.84 -7.16 -15.62
CA GLY A 9 -13.32 -5.79 -15.72
C GLY A 9 -14.48 -5.47 -14.79
N THR A 10 -14.66 -6.21 -13.69
CA THR A 10 -15.78 -6.03 -12.75
C THR A 10 -15.39 -5.38 -11.43
N THR A 11 -14.11 -5.35 -11.05
CA THR A 11 -13.62 -4.71 -9.83
C THR A 11 -12.57 -3.65 -10.18
N LEU A 12 -12.78 -2.43 -9.68
CA LEU A 12 -11.93 -1.26 -9.92
C LEU A 12 -11.43 -0.71 -8.59
N ALA A 13 -10.11 -0.54 -8.43
CA ALA A 13 -9.50 0.14 -7.30
C ALA A 13 -8.94 1.50 -7.74
N LEU A 14 -9.24 2.56 -6.99
CA LEU A 14 -8.82 3.93 -7.24
C LEU A 14 -8.10 4.48 -6.01
N GLY A 15 -6.84 4.86 -6.18
CA GLY A 15 -6.04 5.45 -5.11
C GLY A 15 -6.03 6.98 -5.16
N SER A 16 -6.30 7.58 -3.99
CA SER A 16 -6.36 9.02 -3.73
C SER A 16 -5.35 9.36 -2.64
N ALA A 17 -4.07 9.49 -2.99
CA ALA A 17 -2.99 9.75 -2.04
C ALA A 17 -3.10 11.11 -1.32
N ASP A 18 -3.67 12.12 -2.00
CA ASP A 18 -3.92 13.45 -1.44
C ASP A 18 -5.25 13.53 -0.68
N GLU A 19 -5.77 12.40 -0.19
CA GLU A 19 -6.97 12.41 0.64
C GLU A 19 -6.61 12.83 2.07
N ASP A 20 -7.35 13.82 2.57
CA ASP A 20 -7.02 14.52 3.81
C ASP A 20 -7.95 14.01 4.93
N CYS A 21 -7.59 12.86 5.52
CA CYS A 21 -8.33 12.27 6.63
C CYS A 21 -7.50 11.22 7.38
N LEU A 22 -7.45 11.33 8.70
CA LEU A 22 -6.73 10.38 9.57
C LEU A 22 -7.57 9.19 10.06
N ALA A 23 -8.77 8.99 9.50
CA ALA A 23 -9.54 7.79 9.80
C ALA A 23 -8.78 6.53 9.34
N THR A 24 -8.89 5.43 10.09
CA THR A 24 -8.10 4.21 9.85
C THR A 24 -8.96 3.02 9.43
N GLY A 25 -8.33 2.08 8.71
CA GLY A 25 -8.90 0.77 8.39
C GLY A 25 -9.93 0.77 7.25
N VAL A 26 -10.81 -0.23 7.28
CA VAL A 26 -11.78 -0.51 6.21
C VAL A 26 -13.14 0.07 6.54
N ASN A 27 -13.71 0.83 5.61
CA ASN A 27 -14.99 1.53 5.74
C ASN A 27 -15.11 2.29 7.07
N PRO A 28 -14.13 3.16 7.43
CA PRO A 28 -14.25 3.96 8.63
C PRO A 28 -15.52 4.82 8.58
N PRO A 29 -16.06 5.25 9.75
CA PRO A 29 -17.31 6.02 9.85
C PRO A 29 -17.24 7.44 9.26
N GLY A 30 -16.20 7.76 8.47
CA GLY A 30 -15.92 9.07 7.91
C GLY A 30 -15.00 9.92 8.80
N CYS A 31 -14.67 11.10 8.29
CA CYS A 31 -13.76 12.05 8.91
C CYS A 31 -14.58 12.95 9.84
N THR A 32 -14.59 12.65 11.14
CA THR A 32 -15.36 13.43 12.13
C THR A 32 -14.57 14.61 12.70
N ASP A 33 -13.29 14.73 12.34
CA ASP A 33 -12.30 15.62 12.93
C ASP A 33 -11.27 16.01 11.87
N ASP A 34 -11.77 16.61 10.77
CA ASP A 34 -10.92 17.08 9.69
C ASP A 34 -10.13 18.34 10.13
N ARG A 35 -8.80 18.25 10.09
CA ARG A 35 -7.89 19.35 10.45
C ARG A 35 -6.97 19.68 9.28
N GLU A 36 -6.50 20.93 9.23
CA GLU A 36 -5.48 21.36 8.25
C GLU A 36 -4.17 20.55 8.29
N SER A 37 -3.91 19.82 9.38
CA SER A 37 -2.75 18.95 9.54
C SER A 37 -2.90 17.55 8.95
N ASP A 38 -4.11 17.16 8.54
CA ASP A 38 -4.45 15.79 8.18
C ASP A 38 -4.15 15.50 6.69
N THR A 39 -3.17 16.22 6.14
CA THR A 39 -2.93 16.29 4.70
C THR A 39 -2.34 15.01 4.15
N SER A 40 -2.82 14.60 2.98
CA SER A 40 -2.25 13.52 2.15
C SER A 40 -2.05 12.19 2.90
N ALA A 41 -2.96 11.91 3.84
CA ALA A 41 -3.02 10.65 4.56
C ALA A 41 -3.38 9.50 3.60
N GLY A 42 -4.24 9.80 2.65
CA GLY A 42 -4.50 8.97 1.49
C GLY A 42 -5.54 7.87 1.71
N ALA A 43 -6.20 7.47 0.63
CA ALA A 43 -7.26 6.47 0.63
C ALA A 43 -7.29 5.63 -0.65
N VAL A 44 -8.01 4.51 -0.61
CA VAL A 44 -8.39 3.74 -1.79
C VAL A 44 -9.90 3.47 -1.80
N SER A 45 -10.55 3.81 -2.91
CA SER A 45 -11.94 3.44 -3.15
C SER A 45 -12.01 2.23 -4.08
N VAL A 46 -12.78 1.22 -3.69
CA VAL A 46 -13.02 0.01 -4.49
C VAL A 46 -14.46 0.01 -4.98
N PHE A 47 -14.64 -0.17 -6.28
CA PHE A 47 -15.93 -0.27 -6.95
C PHE A 47 -16.12 -1.63 -7.60
N VAL A 48 -17.35 -2.14 -7.58
CA VAL A 48 -17.75 -3.36 -8.29
C VAL A 48 -18.82 -3.04 -9.32
N ARG A 49 -18.75 -3.68 -10.48
CA ARG A 49 -19.71 -3.53 -11.57
C ARG A 49 -20.64 -4.72 -11.65
N GLU A 50 -21.93 -4.43 -11.60
CA GLU A 50 -23.01 -5.37 -11.94
C GLU A 50 -23.74 -4.85 -13.17
N GLY A 51 -23.65 -5.58 -14.29
CA GLY A 51 -24.12 -5.12 -15.59
C GLY A 51 -23.40 -3.84 -16.03
N THR A 52 -24.11 -2.72 -16.04
CA THR A 52 -23.57 -1.39 -16.40
C THR A 52 -23.37 -0.47 -15.20
N THR A 53 -23.73 -0.90 -14.00
CA THR A 53 -23.74 -0.05 -12.80
C THR A 53 -22.50 -0.33 -11.96
N TRP A 54 -21.75 0.71 -11.65
CA TRP A 54 -20.67 0.66 -10.66
C TRP A 54 -21.19 1.09 -9.29
N THR A 55 -20.91 0.30 -8.27
CA THR A 55 -21.23 0.61 -6.87
C THR A 55 -19.94 0.59 -6.04
N GLN A 56 -19.79 1.53 -5.10
CA GLN A 56 -18.67 1.50 -4.19
C GLN A 56 -18.84 0.34 -3.20
N GLN A 57 -17.88 -0.56 -3.19
CA GLN A 57 -17.85 -1.72 -2.30
C GLN A 57 -16.97 -1.46 -1.07
N GLY A 58 -15.93 -0.64 -1.20
CA GLY A 58 -14.99 -0.37 -0.11
C GLY A 58 -14.41 1.05 -0.16
N TYR A 59 -14.17 1.59 1.02
CA TYR A 59 -13.31 2.74 1.28
C TYR A 59 -12.21 2.29 2.24
N LEU A 60 -10.96 2.30 1.80
CA LEU A 60 -9.83 1.72 2.50
C LEU A 60 -8.86 2.83 2.92
N LYS A 61 -8.46 2.80 4.19
CA LYS A 61 -7.39 3.60 4.76
C LYS A 61 -6.32 2.65 5.33
N ALA A 62 -5.10 3.15 5.52
CA ALA A 62 -4.10 2.44 6.30
C ALA A 62 -4.62 2.17 7.73
N SER A 63 -4.26 1.03 8.31
CA SER A 63 -4.58 0.71 9.71
C SER A 63 -3.89 1.64 10.71
N ASN A 64 -2.73 2.18 10.35
CA ASN A 64 -1.94 3.19 11.05
C ASN A 64 -1.80 4.44 10.16
N THR A 65 -2.93 5.04 9.80
CA THR A 65 -2.93 6.24 8.93
C THR A 65 -2.13 7.38 9.57
N GLY A 66 -1.05 7.80 8.92
CA GLY A 66 -0.32 9.03 9.21
C GLY A 66 -0.58 10.13 8.19
N ALA A 67 -0.42 11.39 8.61
CA ALA A 67 -0.43 12.52 7.69
C ALA A 67 0.82 12.47 6.80
N GLY A 68 0.66 12.70 5.50
CA GLY A 68 1.76 12.69 4.55
C GLY A 68 2.23 11.30 4.11
N ASP A 69 1.62 10.21 4.58
CA ASP A 69 2.00 8.83 4.23
C ASP A 69 1.69 8.46 2.77
N TRP A 70 0.74 9.18 2.15
CA TRP A 70 0.33 9.01 0.75
C TRP A 70 -0.21 7.61 0.47
N PHE A 71 -1.02 7.06 1.38
CA PHE A 71 -1.67 5.76 1.17
C PHE A 71 -2.52 5.79 -0.11
N GLY A 72 -2.41 4.75 -0.95
CA GLY A 72 -3.09 4.71 -2.25
C GLY A 72 -2.28 5.32 -3.40
N LEU A 73 -1.03 5.73 -3.17
CA LEU A 73 -0.19 6.27 -4.25
C LEU A 73 0.05 5.26 -5.39
N ARG A 74 0.13 3.96 -5.06
CA ARG A 74 0.16 2.83 -5.99
C ARG A 74 -0.83 1.79 -5.51
N VAL A 75 -1.48 1.14 -6.47
CA VAL A 75 -2.34 -0.02 -6.23
C VAL A 75 -2.03 -1.11 -7.23
N ALA A 76 -2.12 -2.36 -6.82
CA ALA A 76 -2.11 -3.52 -7.70
C ALA A 76 -3.27 -4.43 -7.30
N LEU A 77 -4.05 -4.92 -8.28
CA LEU A 77 -5.24 -5.73 -8.06
C LEU A 77 -5.08 -7.08 -8.77
N SER A 78 -5.50 -8.15 -8.10
CA SER A 78 -5.52 -9.50 -8.63
C SER A 78 -6.59 -9.66 -9.73
N GLY A 79 -6.46 -10.72 -10.51
CA GLY A 79 -7.31 -10.98 -11.66
C GLY A 79 -8.78 -11.23 -11.30
N ASP A 80 -9.06 -11.80 -10.14
CA ASP A 80 -10.41 -12.01 -9.61
C ASP A 80 -10.92 -10.81 -8.78
N GLY A 81 -10.09 -9.79 -8.60
CA GLY A 81 -10.40 -8.58 -7.83
C GLY A 81 -10.47 -8.80 -6.32
N ASN A 82 -9.99 -9.92 -5.77
CA ASN A 82 -10.13 -10.25 -4.35
C ASN A 82 -8.88 -10.02 -3.50
N ALA A 83 -7.73 -9.77 -4.12
CA ALA A 83 -6.51 -9.33 -3.47
C ALA A 83 -6.05 -7.99 -4.03
N LEU A 84 -5.69 -7.06 -3.15
CA LEU A 84 -5.28 -5.69 -3.45
C LEU A 84 -4.05 -5.32 -2.61
N ALA A 85 -2.98 -4.89 -3.27
CA ALA A 85 -1.82 -4.28 -2.62
C ALA A 85 -1.90 -2.75 -2.77
N VAL A 86 -1.61 -2.02 -1.70
CA VAL A 86 -1.68 -0.55 -1.65
C VAL A 86 -0.40 -0.01 -1.00
N SER A 87 0.27 0.96 -1.63
CA SER A 87 1.46 1.58 -1.06
C SER A 87 1.12 2.81 -0.20
N ALA A 88 1.92 3.04 0.83
CA ALA A 88 2.12 4.34 1.48
C ALA A 88 3.63 4.61 1.50
N ILE A 89 4.14 5.31 0.49
CA ILE A 89 5.59 5.36 0.24
C ILE A 89 6.37 6.22 1.24
N TYR A 90 5.65 7.07 1.99
CA TYR A 90 6.24 7.99 2.96
C TYR A 90 5.94 7.57 4.41
N GLU A 91 5.28 6.43 4.59
CA GLU A 91 5.07 5.85 5.92
C GLU A 91 6.43 5.61 6.61
N ALA A 92 6.50 5.96 7.89
CA ALA A 92 7.75 6.19 8.59
C ALA A 92 8.14 5.09 9.61
N GLY A 93 7.54 3.90 9.54
CA GLY A 93 7.84 2.83 10.48
C GLY A 93 9.21 2.19 10.24
N ALA A 94 10.00 1.95 11.29
CA ALA A 94 11.28 1.24 11.22
C ALA A 94 11.14 -0.29 11.23
N GLY A 95 9.90 -0.79 11.22
CA GLY A 95 9.59 -2.21 11.12
C GLY A 95 10.16 -2.84 9.85
N ARG A 96 10.59 -4.11 9.94
CA ARG A 96 11.15 -4.87 8.82
C ARG A 96 10.31 -6.11 8.53
N GLY A 97 10.13 -6.42 7.24
CA GLY A 97 9.37 -7.58 6.77
C GLY A 97 7.86 -7.48 6.96
N THR A 98 7.18 -8.64 6.94
CA THR A 98 5.71 -8.73 7.00
C THR A 98 5.20 -8.82 8.43
N GLY A 99 4.20 -8.01 8.77
CA GLY A 99 3.53 -8.04 10.07
C GLY A 99 4.32 -7.39 11.19
N SER A 100 5.26 -6.50 10.87
CA SER A 100 5.96 -5.70 11.88
C SER A 100 5.00 -4.73 12.59
N ARG A 101 5.50 -4.15 13.69
CA ARG A 101 4.81 -3.12 14.46
C ARG A 101 4.47 -1.92 13.56
N GLN A 102 3.29 -1.34 13.77
CA GLN A 102 2.72 -0.25 12.95
C GLN A 102 2.57 1.08 13.70
N ASP A 103 2.78 1.09 15.01
CA ASP A 103 2.79 2.29 15.86
C ASP A 103 4.23 2.76 16.09
N ASP A 104 4.91 3.04 14.99
CA ASP A 104 6.29 3.53 14.92
C ASP A 104 6.44 4.47 13.73
N ASP A 105 7.12 5.60 13.92
CA ASP A 105 7.37 6.64 12.91
C ASP A 105 8.83 7.14 12.97
N THR A 106 9.76 6.25 13.31
CA THR A 106 11.17 6.60 13.55
C THR A 106 12.09 6.49 12.33
N ALA A 107 11.61 5.95 11.21
CA ALA A 107 12.37 5.79 9.97
C ALA A 107 11.66 6.51 8.81
N PRO A 108 11.87 7.83 8.65
CA PRO A 108 11.15 8.65 7.66
C PRO A 108 11.28 8.08 6.25
N GLU A 109 10.17 8.06 5.52
CA GLU A 109 10.09 7.63 4.12
C GLU A 109 10.64 6.23 3.82
N SER A 110 10.76 5.37 4.83
CA SER A 110 11.12 3.97 4.62
C SER A 110 10.05 3.21 3.81
N GLY A 111 8.79 3.66 3.90
CA GLY A 111 7.68 3.26 3.04
C GLY A 111 7.08 1.90 3.39
N ALA A 112 5.80 1.72 3.08
CA ALA A 112 5.06 0.51 3.43
C ALA A 112 4.12 0.06 2.31
N VAL A 113 3.77 -1.23 2.33
CA VAL A 113 2.71 -1.81 1.51
C VAL A 113 1.70 -2.53 2.39
N TYR A 114 0.42 -2.28 2.13
CA TYR A 114 -0.71 -2.87 2.81
C TYR A 114 -1.39 -3.85 1.87
N PHE A 115 -1.59 -5.08 2.34
CA PHE A 115 -2.26 -6.11 1.57
C PHE A 115 -3.66 -6.35 2.12
N PHE A 116 -4.65 -6.22 1.24
CA PHE A 116 -6.05 -6.41 1.54
C PHE A 116 -6.60 -7.61 0.78
N THR A 117 -7.49 -8.37 1.43
CA THR A 117 -8.29 -9.38 0.77
C THR A 117 -9.77 -9.09 0.90
N ARG A 118 -10.55 -9.61 -0.05
CA ARG A 118 -12.00 -9.53 -0.10
C ARG A 118 -12.59 -10.92 0.00
N SER A 119 -13.51 -11.10 0.94
CA SER A 119 -14.37 -12.28 1.03
C SER A 119 -15.81 -11.84 1.27
N ASP A 120 -16.77 -12.44 0.57
CA ASP A 120 -18.20 -12.13 0.72
C ASP A 120 -18.52 -10.63 0.62
N GLY A 121 -17.80 -9.93 -0.27
CA GLY A 121 -17.94 -8.49 -0.48
C GLY A 121 -17.29 -7.58 0.57
N ALA A 122 -16.75 -8.15 1.65
CA ALA A 122 -16.07 -7.40 2.71
C ALA A 122 -14.56 -7.39 2.50
N TRP A 123 -13.96 -6.20 2.53
CA TRP A 123 -12.50 -6.04 2.52
C TRP A 123 -11.92 -6.15 3.93
N LYS A 124 -10.70 -6.67 4.03
CA LYS A 124 -9.93 -6.75 5.26
C LYS A 124 -8.45 -6.56 4.94
N GLN A 125 -7.75 -5.78 5.77
CA GLN A 125 -6.29 -5.78 5.74
C GLN A 125 -5.76 -7.10 6.32
N GLU A 126 -5.02 -7.86 5.52
CA GLU A 126 -4.36 -9.09 5.94
C GLU A 126 -2.91 -8.85 6.39
N ALA A 127 -2.22 -7.89 5.78
CA ALA A 127 -0.83 -7.62 6.12
C ALA A 127 -0.45 -6.15 5.99
N TYR A 128 0.52 -5.76 6.83
CA TYR A 128 1.38 -4.60 6.68
C TYR A 128 2.78 -5.12 6.35
N ILE A 129 3.39 -4.59 5.31
CA ILE A 129 4.59 -5.15 4.69
C ILE A 129 5.63 -4.04 4.55
N LYS A 130 6.83 -4.34 5.03
CA LYS A 130 8.03 -3.53 4.91
C LYS A 130 9.11 -4.30 4.15
N ALA A 131 10.09 -3.59 3.61
CA ALA A 131 11.31 -4.23 3.12
C ALA A 131 11.97 -5.02 4.27
N SER A 132 12.66 -6.11 3.94
CA SER A 132 13.38 -6.93 4.95
C SER A 132 14.56 -6.18 5.56
N ASN A 133 15.08 -5.20 4.85
CA ASN A 133 16.16 -4.28 5.21
C ASN A 133 15.70 -2.82 5.14
N ALA A 134 14.42 -2.55 5.46
CA ALA A 134 13.89 -1.19 5.46
C ALA A 134 14.78 -0.25 6.30
N ASP A 135 15.22 0.82 5.66
CA ASP A 135 15.95 1.95 6.21
C ASP A 135 15.27 3.27 5.76
N GLU A 136 15.74 4.39 6.32
CA GLU A 136 15.21 5.73 6.02
C GLU A 136 15.34 6.05 4.52
N PHE A 137 14.33 6.70 3.94
CA PHE A 137 14.31 7.15 2.54
C PHE A 137 14.33 6.07 1.45
N ASP A 138 14.28 4.77 1.80
CA ASP A 138 14.19 3.67 0.84
C ASP A 138 12.93 3.72 -0.06
N GLN A 139 11.86 4.33 0.45
CA GLN A 139 10.58 4.52 -0.23
C GLN A 139 10.00 3.20 -0.77
N PHE A 140 10.01 2.16 0.07
CA PHE A 140 9.43 0.85 -0.24
C PHE A 140 7.96 0.98 -0.66
N GLY A 141 7.58 0.26 -1.71
CA GLY A 141 6.26 0.38 -2.35
C GLY A 141 6.19 1.45 -3.45
N GLY A 142 7.33 2.03 -3.86
CA GLY A 142 7.40 3.00 -4.96
C GLY A 142 6.86 2.48 -6.31
N ALA A 143 6.87 1.16 -6.49
CA ALA A 143 6.19 0.44 -7.56
C ALA A 143 5.56 -0.85 -7.02
N LEU A 144 4.41 -1.25 -7.59
CA LEU A 144 3.70 -2.48 -7.24
C LEU A 144 3.29 -3.26 -8.48
N ALA A 145 3.37 -4.59 -8.41
CA ALA A 145 2.75 -5.51 -9.36
C ALA A 145 2.19 -6.72 -8.61
N MET A 146 1.13 -7.33 -9.15
CA MET A 146 0.52 -8.53 -8.57
C MET A 146 0.18 -9.54 -9.66
N SER A 147 0.39 -10.82 -9.36
CA SER A 147 -0.01 -11.92 -10.23
C SER A 147 -1.53 -12.01 -10.35
N ARG A 148 -1.99 -12.60 -11.47
CA ARG A 148 -3.43 -12.77 -11.72
C ARG A 148 -4.15 -13.56 -10.61
N ASP A 149 -3.47 -14.53 -9.99
CA ASP A 149 -4.04 -15.34 -8.92
C ASP A 149 -3.90 -14.71 -7.52
N GLY A 150 -3.33 -13.51 -7.42
CA GLY A 150 -3.18 -12.77 -6.17
C GLY A 150 -2.18 -13.37 -5.18
N ARG A 151 -1.41 -14.41 -5.58
CA ARG A 151 -0.48 -15.11 -4.69
C ARG A 151 0.93 -14.55 -4.70
N THR A 152 1.30 -13.81 -5.74
CA THR A 152 2.62 -13.17 -5.85
C THR A 152 2.44 -11.67 -6.02
N MET A 153 3.15 -10.90 -5.21
CA MET A 153 3.29 -9.45 -5.42
C MET A 153 4.76 -9.06 -5.45
N VAL A 154 5.04 -7.99 -6.16
CA VAL A 154 6.37 -7.40 -6.26
C VAL A 154 6.27 -5.94 -5.82
N ALA A 155 7.20 -5.52 -4.99
CA ALA A 155 7.32 -4.13 -4.54
C ALA A 155 8.73 -3.61 -4.83
N GLY A 156 8.82 -2.39 -5.35
CA GLY A 156 10.09 -1.69 -5.52
C GLY A 156 10.37 -0.71 -4.35
N ALA A 157 11.63 -0.56 -3.98
CA ALA A 157 12.13 0.50 -3.12
C ALA A 157 13.15 1.28 -3.94
N ARG A 158 12.83 2.52 -4.34
CA ARG A 158 13.65 3.27 -5.30
C ARG A 158 14.84 3.96 -4.65
N GLY A 159 14.72 4.29 -3.37
CA GLY A 159 15.78 4.94 -2.60
C GLY A 159 16.67 3.94 -1.87
N GLU A 160 16.47 2.63 -2.04
CA GLU A 160 17.29 1.64 -1.35
C GLU A 160 18.73 1.63 -1.87
N ASP A 161 19.67 1.60 -0.94
CA ASP A 161 21.09 1.63 -1.20
C ASP A 161 21.63 0.21 -1.32
N SER A 162 22.35 -0.12 -2.41
CA SER A 162 23.04 -1.40 -2.54
C SER A 162 24.06 -1.48 -3.67
N ALA A 163 25.23 -2.06 -3.37
CA ALA A 163 26.28 -2.34 -4.36
C ALA A 163 26.41 -3.83 -4.71
N ALA A 164 25.74 -4.72 -3.98
CA ALA A 164 25.98 -6.14 -4.03
C ALA A 164 24.70 -6.95 -4.25
N ALA A 165 24.65 -7.64 -5.40
CA ALA A 165 23.60 -8.62 -5.68
C ALA A 165 23.54 -9.70 -4.60
N GLY A 166 22.43 -9.76 -3.86
CA GLY A 166 22.18 -10.79 -2.85
C GLY A 166 22.69 -10.48 -1.45
N ASN A 167 23.21 -9.27 -1.18
CA ASN A 167 23.47 -8.80 0.18
C ASN A 167 22.54 -7.63 0.53
N GLN A 168 21.44 -7.93 1.21
CA GLN A 168 20.43 -6.95 1.64
C GLN A 168 20.91 -5.99 2.75
N ALA A 169 22.15 -6.13 3.24
CA ALA A 169 22.71 -5.24 4.27
C ALA A 169 23.82 -4.34 3.72
N ASP A 170 24.06 -4.38 2.41
CA ASP A 170 25.03 -3.50 1.76
C ASP A 170 24.35 -2.19 1.39
N ASN A 171 24.78 -1.08 2.00
CA ASN A 171 24.29 0.27 1.72
C ASN A 171 25.43 1.13 1.14
N SER A 172 26.29 0.57 0.28
CA SER A 172 27.49 1.26 -0.22
C SER A 172 27.34 2.00 -1.56
N LEU A 173 26.17 1.88 -2.21
CA LEU A 173 25.79 2.69 -3.38
C LEU A 173 24.41 3.30 -3.19
N ASP A 174 24.39 4.61 -3.03
CA ASP A 174 23.19 5.42 -2.79
C ASP A 174 22.12 5.26 -3.88
N GLU A 175 20.86 5.11 -3.47
CA GLU A 175 19.62 5.09 -4.28
C GLU A 175 19.68 4.15 -5.50
N SER A 176 20.38 3.02 -5.36
CA SER A 176 20.53 2.02 -6.43
C SER A 176 19.22 1.30 -6.76
N GLY A 177 18.32 1.26 -5.78
CA GLY A 177 17.01 0.65 -5.81
C GLY A 177 17.01 -0.87 -5.64
N ALA A 178 15.95 -1.38 -5.03
CA ALA A 178 15.71 -2.81 -4.83
C ALA A 178 14.31 -3.25 -5.26
N VAL A 179 14.18 -4.54 -5.52
CA VAL A 179 12.91 -5.21 -5.83
C VAL A 179 12.72 -6.40 -4.90
N TYR A 180 11.55 -6.44 -4.26
CA TYR A 180 11.16 -7.45 -3.29
C TYR A 180 9.99 -8.26 -3.83
N VAL A 181 10.10 -9.58 -3.78
CA VAL A 181 9.04 -10.51 -4.23
C VAL A 181 8.45 -11.20 -3.00
N PHE A 182 7.13 -11.14 -2.89
CA PHE A 182 6.37 -11.78 -1.82
C PHE A 182 5.44 -12.83 -2.41
N THR A 183 5.37 -13.98 -1.78
CA THR A 183 4.50 -15.09 -2.14
C THR A 183 3.71 -15.56 -0.93
N ARG A 184 2.44 -15.91 -1.12
CA ARG A 184 1.60 -16.56 -0.10
C ARG A 184 1.72 -18.08 -0.13
#